data_AF-A0A3L6TDL9-F1
#
_entry.id   AF-A0A3L6TDL9-F1
#
_cell.length_a   1.000
_cell.length_b   1.000
_cell.length_c   1.000
_cell.angle_alpha   90.00
_cell.angle_beta   90.00
_cell.angle_gamma   90.00
#
_symmetry.space_group_name_H-M   'P 1'
#
loop_
_entity.id
_entity.type
_entity.pdbx_description
1 polymer ?
#
loop_
_entity_poly.entity_id
_entity_poly.type
_entity_poly.pdbx_seq_one_letter_code
_entity_poly.pdbx_strand_id
1 'polypeptide(L)'
;MKFTKKYATYMRGMEAELPAVGLKRLKKMLKKCRSDSDHRSHLQDAAASPAGGRCPGHCSVCDGSFFPSLLNEMSVVVGCFNEKAKKLLELHLATGFKKYTMWFTNKGDNSHGKLIQQGKDLVTYAIINAVAMRKILKKYDKA
;
A
#
# COMPACT_ATOMS: atom_id res chain seq x y z
N MET A 1 3.91 -11.70 15.27
CA MET A 1 4.80 -11.20 14.18
C MET A 1 4.49 -9.75 13.81
N LYS A 2 5.50 -8.86 13.70
CA LYS A 2 5.30 -7.43 13.33
C LYS A 2 5.08 -7.30 11.81
N PHE A 3 3.82 -7.26 11.35
CA PHE A 3 3.45 -7.17 9.92
C PHE A 3 4.23 -6.09 9.13
N THR A 4 4.38 -4.89 9.70
CA THR A 4 5.13 -3.79 9.04
C THR A 4 6.58 -4.15 8.74
N LYS A 5 7.24 -4.97 9.58
CA LYS A 5 8.60 -5.45 9.29
C LYS A 5 8.59 -6.43 8.13
N LYS A 6 7.68 -7.41 8.15
CA LYS A 6 7.54 -8.41 7.07
C LYS A 6 7.21 -7.75 5.73
N TYR A 7 6.32 -6.76 5.73
CA TYR A 7 5.97 -5.96 4.56
C TYR A 7 7.19 -5.20 4.01
N ALA A 8 7.95 -4.53 4.87
CA ALA A 8 9.16 -3.80 4.45
C ALA A 8 10.24 -4.73 3.90
N THR A 9 10.45 -5.91 4.48
CA THR A 9 11.37 -6.92 3.96
C THR A 9 10.92 -7.43 2.59
N TYR A 10 9.63 -7.70 2.43
CA TYR A 10 9.09 -8.12 1.14
C TYR A 10 9.30 -7.06 0.05
N MET A 11 8.96 -5.80 0.34
CA MET A 11 9.11 -4.71 -0.63
C MET A 11 10.58 -4.44 -0.99
N ARG A 12 11.51 -4.67 -0.05
CA ARG A 12 12.96 -4.56 -0.32
C ARG A 12 13.50 -5.72 -1.17
N GLY A 13 12.92 -6.90 -1.06
CA GLY A 13 13.32 -8.08 -1.83
C GLY A 13 12.84 -8.07 -3.29
N MET A 14 11.98 -7.12 -3.68
CA MET A 14 11.62 -6.92 -5.07
C MET A 14 12.67 -6.02 -5.73
N GLU A 15 13.44 -6.57 -6.66
CA GLU A 15 14.65 -5.97 -7.26
C GLU A 15 14.48 -4.62 -8.00
N ALA A 16 13.28 -4.05 -8.14
CA ALA A 16 13.11 -2.75 -8.78
C ALA A 16 11.88 -1.98 -8.30
N GLU A 17 12.12 -0.88 -7.58
CA GLU A 17 11.35 0.36 -7.57
C GLU A 17 9.82 0.26 -7.47
N LEU A 18 9.28 -0.77 -6.81
CA LEU A 18 7.84 -0.80 -6.58
C LEU A 18 7.48 0.09 -5.39
N PRO A 19 6.54 1.03 -5.59
CA PRO A 19 6.13 1.92 -4.53
C PRO A 19 5.49 1.11 -3.40
N ALA A 20 5.92 1.39 -2.17
CA ALA A 20 5.40 0.75 -0.99
C ALA A 20 4.48 1.70 -0.23
N VAL A 21 3.41 1.15 0.35
CA VAL A 21 2.58 1.83 1.34
C VAL A 21 3.46 2.17 2.54
N GLY A 22 3.52 3.45 2.88
CA GLY A 22 4.20 4.08 4.00
C GLY A 22 3.58 3.74 5.35
N LEU A 23 3.40 2.44 5.65
CA LEU A 23 2.77 1.92 6.88
C LEU A 23 3.37 2.49 8.18
N LYS A 24 4.67 2.84 8.18
CA LYS A 24 5.34 3.46 9.34
C LYS A 24 4.82 4.88 9.60
N ARG A 25 4.63 5.67 8.54
CA ARG A 25 4.11 7.05 8.59
C ARG A 25 2.65 7.04 9.01
N LEU A 26 1.82 6.25 8.34
CA LEU A 26 0.40 6.09 8.67
C LEU A 26 0.20 5.65 10.14
N LYS A 27 1.02 4.71 10.63
CA LYS A 27 0.99 4.32 12.04
C LYS A 27 1.38 5.44 13.01
N LYS A 28 2.31 6.33 12.65
CA LYS A 28 2.69 7.48 13.48
C LYS A 28 1.55 8.49 13.58
N MET A 29 0.86 8.76 12.48
CA MET A 29 -0.32 9.63 12.47
C MET A 29 -1.40 9.12 13.42
N LEU A 30 -1.74 7.83 13.34
CA LEU A 30 -2.70 7.20 14.25
C LEU A 30 -2.27 7.28 15.72
N LYS A 31 -0.97 7.22 16.01
CA LYS A 31 -0.46 7.35 17.39
C LYS A 31 -0.57 8.78 17.89
N LYS A 32 -0.16 9.76 17.08
CA LYS A 32 -0.24 11.18 17.43
C LYS A 32 -1.68 11.58 17.73
N CYS A 33 -2.62 11.18 16.88
CA CYS A 33 -4.04 11.43 17.08
C CYS A 33 -4.57 10.97 18.45
N ARG A 34 -4.13 9.80 18.93
CA ARG A 34 -4.48 9.29 20.26
C ARG A 34 -3.86 10.13 21.39
N SER A 35 -2.58 10.44 21.30
CA SER A 35 -1.89 11.23 22.33
C SER A 35 -2.45 12.66 22.44
N ASP A 36 -2.83 13.27 21.32
CA ASP A 36 -3.44 14.61 21.31
C ASP A 36 -4.86 14.60 21.88
N SER A 37 -5.59 13.47 21.79
CA SER A 37 -6.90 13.32 22.44
C SER A 37 -6.76 13.13 23.95
N ASP A 38 -5.79 12.31 24.39
CA ASP A 38 -5.49 12.10 25.81
C ASP A 38 -5.09 13.41 26.52
N HIS A 39 -4.39 14.32 25.81
CA HIS A 39 -3.98 15.61 26.36
C HIS A 39 -5.12 16.63 26.44
N ARG A 40 -6.04 16.64 25.46
CA ARG A 40 -7.20 17.55 25.47
C ARG A 40 -8.24 17.16 26.51
N SER A 41 -8.38 15.87 26.85
CA SER A 41 -9.22 15.43 27.97
C SER A 41 -8.75 15.97 29.32
N HIS A 42 -7.47 16.30 29.48
CA HIS A 42 -6.91 16.80 30.74
C HIS A 42 -7.04 18.32 30.94
N LEU A 43 -7.41 19.06 29.88
CA LEU A 43 -7.57 20.53 29.87
C LEU A 43 -9.06 20.95 29.84
N GLN A 44 -9.99 20.01 29.73
CA GLN A 44 -11.44 20.25 29.60
C GLN A 44 -12.23 19.75 30.83
N ASP A 45 -11.70 19.91 32.04
CA ASP A 45 -12.44 19.65 33.30
C ASP A 45 -13.14 20.90 33.85
N ALA A 46 -13.81 21.70 33.01
CA ALA A 46 -14.58 22.85 33.52
C ALA A 46 -15.94 23.14 32.86
N ALA A 47 -16.36 22.44 31.80
CA ALA A 47 -17.72 22.65 31.28
C ALA A 47 -18.26 21.47 30.47
N ALA A 48 -19.24 20.79 31.07
CA ALA A 48 -20.31 20.00 30.45
C ALA A 48 -20.01 18.58 29.90
N SER A 49 -20.62 17.62 30.60
CA SER A 49 -21.13 16.29 30.20
C SER A 49 -20.19 15.05 30.16
N PRO A 50 -20.67 13.90 30.71
CA PRO A 50 -19.87 12.70 30.91
C PRO A 50 -19.96 11.78 29.68
N ALA A 51 -19.05 11.96 28.73
CA ALA A 51 -18.73 10.92 27.75
C ALA A 51 -17.21 10.75 27.75
N GLY A 52 -16.74 9.88 28.65
CA GLY A 52 -15.31 9.71 28.95
C GLY A 52 -14.44 9.41 27.73
N GLY A 53 -13.37 10.19 27.59
CA GLY A 53 -12.00 9.65 27.55
C GLY A 53 -11.55 8.78 26.38
N ARG A 54 -12.25 8.72 25.25
CA ARG A 54 -11.70 8.16 23.99
C ARG A 54 -12.19 8.94 22.79
N CYS A 55 -11.29 9.19 21.84
CA CYS A 55 -11.67 9.66 20.50
C CYS A 55 -12.76 8.72 19.94
N PRO A 56 -13.97 9.22 19.62
CA PRO A 56 -15.07 8.38 19.17
C PRO A 56 -14.88 8.03 17.69
N GLY A 57 -14.04 7.04 17.36
CA GLY A 57 -13.92 6.37 16.05
C GLY A 57 -13.66 7.21 14.79
N HIS A 58 -13.78 8.53 14.87
CA HIS A 58 -13.75 9.52 13.80
C HIS A 58 -13.39 10.86 14.43
N CYS A 59 -12.14 11.28 14.27
CA CYS A 59 -11.70 12.60 14.64
C CYS A 59 -11.51 13.35 13.33
N SER A 60 -12.41 14.28 12.99
CA SER A 60 -12.43 14.97 11.69
C SER A 60 -11.06 15.52 11.25
N VAL A 61 -10.24 15.98 12.20
CA VAL A 61 -8.85 16.44 11.97
C VAL A 61 -7.91 15.29 11.58
N CYS A 62 -8.01 14.15 12.26
CA CYS A 62 -7.24 12.96 11.96
C CYS A 62 -7.71 12.30 10.66
N ASP A 63 -9.01 12.28 10.41
CA ASP A 63 -9.61 11.73 9.20
C ASP A 63 -9.16 12.54 7.98
N GLY A 64 -9.19 13.87 8.11
CA GLY A 64 -8.76 14.84 7.10
C GLY A 64 -7.26 14.81 6.78
N SER A 65 -6.45 14.09 7.55
CA SER A 65 -5.03 13.87 7.24
C SER A 65 -4.72 12.41 6.88
N PHE A 66 -5.30 11.45 7.60
CA PHE A 66 -5.06 10.02 7.45
C PHE A 66 -5.58 9.47 6.12
N PHE A 67 -6.85 9.69 5.79
CA PHE A 67 -7.42 9.14 4.56
C PHE A 67 -6.81 9.75 3.29
N PRO A 68 -6.57 11.08 3.21
CA PRO A 68 -5.84 11.66 2.09
C PRO A 68 -4.42 11.09 1.94
N SER A 69 -3.70 10.89 3.06
CA SER A 69 -2.37 10.28 3.03
C SER A 69 -2.40 8.83 2.55
N LEU A 70 -3.36 8.04 3.02
CA LEU A 70 -3.55 6.65 2.60
C LEU A 70 -3.94 6.55 1.12
N LEU A 71 -4.86 7.41 0.66
CA LEU A 71 -5.30 7.46 -0.72
C LEU A 71 -4.14 7.82 -1.66
N ASN A 72 -3.33 8.81 -1.29
CA ASN A 72 -2.15 9.18 -2.08
C ASN A 72 -1.16 8.02 -2.18
N GLU A 73 -0.83 7.35 -1.07
CA GLU A 73 0.07 6.18 -1.09
C GLU A 73 -0.49 5.03 -1.94
N MET A 74 -1.80 4.75 -1.84
CA MET A 74 -2.42 3.67 -2.61
C MET A 74 -2.55 4.01 -4.10
N SER A 75 -2.76 5.30 -4.44
CA SER A 75 -2.81 5.76 -5.84
C SER A 75 -1.49 5.45 -6.55
N VAL A 76 -0.35 5.71 -5.92
CA VAL A 76 0.97 5.40 -6.47
C VAL A 76 1.14 3.88 -6.66
N VAL A 77 0.66 3.07 -5.71
CA VAL A 77 0.67 1.59 -5.80
C VAL A 77 -0.14 1.09 -6.99
N VAL A 78 -1.36 1.59 -7.15
CA VAL A 78 -2.29 1.20 -8.22
C VAL A 78 -1.80 1.67 -9.58
N GLY A 79 -1.27 2.90 -9.67
CA GLY A 79 -0.66 3.42 -10.89
C GLY A 79 0.48 2.55 -11.38
N CYS A 80 1.42 2.21 -10.49
CA CYS A 80 2.53 1.31 -10.81
C CYS A 80 2.03 -0.09 -11.23
N PHE A 81 1.04 -0.65 -10.52
CA PHE A 81 0.45 -1.93 -10.88
C PHE A 81 -0.16 -1.89 -12.29
N ASN A 82 -0.94 -0.85 -12.60
CA ASN A 82 -1.60 -0.70 -13.89
C ASN A 82 -0.58 -0.56 -15.03
N GLU A 83 0.48 0.22 -14.85
CA GLU A 83 1.56 0.35 -15.83
C GLU A 83 2.25 -0.99 -16.10
N LYS A 84 2.56 -1.76 -15.04
CA LYS A 84 3.22 -3.07 -15.17
C LYS A 84 2.29 -4.11 -15.79
N ALA A 85 1.00 -4.09 -15.43
CA ALA A 85 -0.02 -4.95 -16.02
C ALA A 85 -0.21 -4.65 -17.51
N LYS A 86 -0.26 -3.37 -17.89
CA LYS A 86 -0.35 -2.93 -19.29
C LYS A 86 0.87 -3.38 -20.09
N LYS A 87 2.09 -3.22 -19.56
CA LYS A 87 3.32 -3.71 -20.20
C LYS A 87 3.30 -5.22 -20.40
N LEU A 88 2.85 -5.98 -19.40
CA LEU A 88 2.70 -7.44 -19.52
C LEU A 88 1.67 -7.82 -20.58
N LEU A 89 0.54 -7.12 -20.63
CA LEU A 89 -0.52 -7.38 -21.60
C LEU A 89 -0.08 -7.00 -23.03
N GLU A 90 0.61 -5.88 -23.21
CA GLU A 90 1.19 -5.48 -24.51
C GLU A 90 2.22 -6.51 -24.99
N LEU A 91 3.01 -7.10 -24.11
CA LEU A 91 3.92 -8.20 -24.45
C LEU A 91 3.16 -9.47 -24.86
N HIS A 92 2.03 -9.77 -24.22
CA HIS A 92 1.17 -10.90 -24.56
C HIS A 92 0.38 -10.68 -25.87
N LEU A 93 -0.14 -9.47 -26.10
CA LEU A 93 -0.93 -9.10 -27.28
C LEU A 93 -0.07 -8.76 -28.51
N ALA A 94 1.24 -8.53 -28.33
CA ALA A 94 2.21 -8.39 -29.40
C ALA A 94 2.46 -9.73 -30.14
N THR A 95 1.39 -10.41 -30.55
CA THR A 95 1.39 -11.60 -31.39
C THR A 95 1.29 -11.16 -32.85
N GLY A 96 2.41 -11.21 -33.57
CA GLY A 96 2.51 -10.84 -34.98
C GLY A 96 3.93 -10.41 -35.31
N PHE A 97 4.12 -9.15 -35.69
CA PHE A 97 5.41 -8.60 -36.12
C PHE A 97 6.48 -8.56 -35.02
N LYS A 98 6.10 -8.23 -33.77
CA LYS A 98 6.99 -8.26 -32.61
C LYS A 98 7.43 -9.67 -32.21
N LYS A 99 6.60 -10.68 -32.47
CA LYS A 99 6.93 -12.09 -32.23
C LYS A 99 8.07 -12.54 -33.13
N TYR A 100 8.09 -12.05 -34.37
CA TYR A 100 9.16 -12.31 -35.33
C TYR A 100 10.48 -11.63 -34.92
N THR A 101 10.47 -10.35 -34.56
CA THR A 101 11.68 -9.65 -34.09
C THR A 101 12.21 -10.23 -32.79
N MET A 102 11.32 -10.64 -31.88
CA MET A 102 11.67 -11.29 -30.62
C MET A 102 12.16 -12.73 -30.81
N TRP A 103 11.71 -13.44 -31.85
CA TRP A 103 12.23 -14.77 -32.21
C TRP A 103 13.63 -14.69 -32.82
N PHE A 104 13.90 -13.67 -33.64
CA PHE A 104 15.24 -13.40 -34.16
C PHE A 104 16.24 -13.00 -33.05
N THR A 105 15.79 -12.37 -31.96
CA THR A 105 16.64 -12.03 -30.81
C THR A 105 16.70 -13.11 -29.72
N ASN A 106 15.68 -13.97 -29.58
CA ASN A 106 15.61 -15.05 -28.56
C ASN A 106 16.16 -16.41 -29.02
N LYS A 107 17.23 -16.45 -29.84
CA LYS A 107 17.91 -17.73 -30.11
C LYS A 107 18.62 -18.33 -28.88
N GLY A 108 18.53 -17.70 -27.71
CA GLY A 108 18.91 -18.26 -26.41
C GLY A 108 17.95 -17.86 -25.29
N ASP A 109 17.30 -18.86 -24.69
CA ASP A 109 16.80 -18.93 -23.31
C ASP A 109 15.70 -17.98 -22.74
N ASN A 110 14.76 -18.63 -22.05
CA ASN A 110 14.04 -18.17 -20.85
C ASN A 110 13.09 -16.96 -20.90
N SER A 111 12.82 -16.35 -22.06
CA SER A 111 11.95 -15.17 -22.13
C SER A 111 10.51 -15.41 -21.63
N HIS A 112 9.94 -16.58 -21.92
CA HIS A 112 8.56 -16.92 -21.54
C HIS A 112 8.43 -17.22 -20.02
N GLY A 113 9.43 -17.89 -19.44
CA GLY A 113 9.49 -18.15 -18.00
C GLY A 113 9.63 -16.86 -17.19
N LYS A 114 10.44 -15.91 -17.68
CA LYS A 114 10.60 -14.58 -17.08
C LYS A 114 9.30 -13.76 -17.10
N LEU A 115 8.53 -13.82 -18.19
CA LEU A 115 7.24 -13.12 -18.31
C LEU A 115 6.19 -13.68 -17.34
N ILE A 116 6.10 -15.02 -17.23
CA ILE A 116 5.22 -15.70 -16.27
C ILE A 116 5.61 -15.33 -14.84
N GLN A 117 6.92 -15.30 -14.53
CA GLN A 117 7.40 -14.91 -13.22
C GLN A 117 7.07 -13.44 -12.90
N GLN A 118 7.27 -12.52 -13.85
CA GLN A 118 6.88 -11.12 -13.69
C GLN A 118 5.38 -10.95 -13.41
N GLY A 119 4.52 -11.74 -14.08
CA GLY A 119 3.08 -11.77 -13.78
C GLY A 119 2.78 -12.25 -12.36
N LYS A 120 3.42 -13.33 -11.91
CA LYS A 120 3.28 -13.85 -10.54
C LYS A 120 3.73 -12.83 -9.49
N ASP A 121 4.85 -12.16 -9.73
CA ASP A 121 5.39 -11.14 -8.83
C ASP A 121 4.44 -9.94 -8.74
N LEU A 122 3.86 -9.52 -9.87
CA LEU A 122 2.89 -8.42 -9.92
C LEU A 122 1.60 -8.74 -9.15
N VAL A 123 1.07 -9.95 -9.30
CA VAL A 123 -0.10 -10.42 -8.52
C VAL A 123 0.22 -10.47 -7.03
N THR A 124 1.39 -10.99 -6.67
CA THR A 124 1.83 -11.08 -5.27
C THR A 124 1.98 -9.70 -4.64
N TYR A 125 2.54 -8.74 -5.38
CA TYR A 125 2.63 -7.33 -4.99
C TYR A 125 1.24 -6.73 -4.71
N ALA A 126 0.26 -6.94 -5.60
CA ALA A 126 -1.11 -6.46 -5.40
C ALA A 126 -1.75 -7.04 -4.13
N ILE A 127 -1.62 -8.36 -3.92
CA ILE A 127 -2.15 -9.06 -2.74
C ILE A 127 -1.55 -8.47 -1.45
N ILE A 128 -0.23 -8.30 -1.42
CA ILE A 128 0.45 -7.83 -0.21
C ILE A 128 0.11 -6.37 0.11
N ASN A 129 -0.01 -5.51 -0.91
CA ASN A 129 -0.48 -4.13 -0.72
C ASN A 129 -1.95 -4.07 -0.27
N ALA A 130 -2.83 -4.89 -0.83
CA ALA A 130 -4.23 -4.98 -0.39
C ALA A 130 -4.34 -5.45 1.07
N VAL A 131 -3.53 -6.43 1.48
CA VAL A 131 -3.44 -6.86 2.89
C VAL A 131 -2.91 -5.74 3.79
N ALA A 132 -1.95 -4.95 3.31
CA ALA A 132 -1.42 -3.81 4.04
C ALA A 132 -2.49 -2.73 4.26
N MET A 133 -3.25 -2.39 3.22
CA MET A 133 -4.39 -1.46 3.29
C MET A 133 -5.45 -1.97 4.29
N ARG A 134 -5.88 -3.22 4.17
CA ARG A 134 -6.83 -3.83 5.13
C ARG A 134 -6.34 -3.73 6.56
N LYS A 135 -5.05 -4.00 6.80
CA LYS A 135 -4.48 -3.98 8.15
C LYS A 135 -4.35 -2.58 8.74
N ILE A 136 -4.08 -1.56 7.93
CA ILE A 136 -4.00 -0.19 8.42
C ILE A 136 -5.39 0.40 8.68
N LEU A 137 -6.38 0.09 7.84
CA LEU A 137 -7.78 0.45 8.07
C LEU A 137 -8.33 -0.23 9.33
N LYS A 138 -8.14 -1.55 9.48
CA LYS A 138 -8.51 -2.25 10.74
C LYS A 138 -7.80 -1.69 11.97
N LYS A 139 -6.63 -1.05 11.81
CA LYS A 139 -5.93 -0.39 12.92
C LYS A 139 -6.52 0.98 13.23
N TYR A 140 -6.99 1.69 12.21
CA TYR A 140 -7.75 2.92 12.33
C TYR A 140 -9.10 2.67 13.02
N ASP A 141 -9.87 1.65 12.62
CA ASP A 141 -11.19 1.34 13.23
C ASP A 141 -11.10 0.89 14.70
N LYS A 142 -9.94 0.36 15.09
CA LYS A 142 -9.64 -0.01 16.48
C LYS A 142 -9.03 1.14 17.30
N ALA A 143 -8.77 2.28 16.67
CA ALA A 143 -8.18 3.45 17.31
C ALA A 143 -9.22 4.42 17.80
#